data_AF-A0A0J6FS66-F1
#
_entry.id   AF-A0A0J6FS66-F1
#
_cell.length_a   1.000
_cell.length_b   1.000
_cell.length_c   1.000
_cell.angle_alpha   90.00
_cell.angle_beta   90.00
_cell.angle_gamma   90.00
#
_symmetry.space_group_name_H-M   'P 1'
#
loop_
_entity.id
_entity.type
_entity.pdbx_description
1 polymer ?
#
loop_
_entity_poly.entity_id
_entity_poly.type
_entity_poly.pdbx_seq_one_letter_code
_entity_poly.pdbx_strand_id
1 'polypeptide(L)' 'MIREGTQVLDCETMQRYNNEIEILRAKMTQSAMVLGLNHPDVLEYSQKLDETHNLILQLKYKYQAKELSTAVR' A
#
# COMPACT_ATOMS: atom_id res chain seq x y z
N MET A 1 -4.58 27.20 -21.77
CA MET A 1 -3.98 26.43 -20.66
C MET A 1 -5.07 25.55 -20.08
N ILE A 2 -5.17 24.30 -20.55
CA ILE A 2 -6.17 23.34 -20.06
C ILE A 2 -5.53 22.63 -18.88
N ARG A 3 -6.10 22.82 -17.68
CA ARG A 3 -5.75 22.00 -16.50
C ARG A 3 -6.47 20.67 -16.69
N GLU A 4 -5.78 19.67 -17.24
CA GLU A 4 -6.28 18.31 -17.28
C GLU A 4 -6.38 17.78 -15.85
N GLY A 5 -7.62 17.65 -15.39
CA GLY A 5 -8.00 17.25 -14.04
C GLY A 5 -7.89 15.75 -13.83
N THR A 6 -6.70 15.18 -13.97
CA THR A 6 -6.42 13.82 -13.49
C THR A 6 -5.91 13.94 -12.06
N GLN A 7 -6.81 13.81 -11.09
CA GLN A 7 -6.43 13.81 -9.68
C GLN A 7 -5.75 12.48 -9.35
N VAL A 8 -4.45 12.40 -9.67
CA VAL A 8 -3.53 11.33 -9.28
C VAL A 8 -3.69 11.10 -7.77
N LEU A 9 -3.73 9.85 -7.33
CA LEU A 9 -3.43 9.49 -5.94
C LEU A 9 -2.18 10.29 -5.56
N ASP A 10 -2.28 11.19 -4.58
CA ASP A 10 -1.19 12.13 -4.35
C ASP A 10 0.13 11.35 -4.15
N CYS A 11 1.20 11.80 -4.80
CA CYS A 11 2.43 11.01 -4.85
C CYS A 11 3.00 10.80 -3.43
N GLU A 12 2.69 11.73 -2.53
CA GLU A 12 3.07 11.74 -1.13
C GLU A 12 2.43 10.57 -0.34
N THR A 13 1.13 10.32 -0.50
CA THR A 13 0.41 9.22 0.15
C THR A 13 0.89 7.88 -0.36
N MET A 14 1.09 7.75 -1.68
CA MET A 14 1.68 6.53 -2.25
C MET A 14 3.10 6.29 -1.74
N GLN A 15 3.91 7.34 -1.62
CA GLN A 15 5.26 7.26 -1.09
C GLN A 15 5.26 6.85 0.39
N ARG A 16 4.33 7.36 1.20
CA ARG A 16 4.17 6.96 2.60
C ARG A 16 3.87 5.46 2.73
N TYR A 17 2.91 4.95 1.96
CA TYR A 17 2.57 3.52 2.00
C TYR A 17 3.70 2.63 1.49
N ASN A 18 4.42 3.06 0.46
CA ASN A 18 5.60 2.33 -0.01
C ASN A 18 6.69 2.27 1.08
N ASN A 19 6.96 3.39 1.76
CA ASN A 19 7.92 3.40 2.87
C ASN A 19 7.48 2.48 4.01
N GLU A 20 6.19 2.45 4.33
CA GLU A 20 5.63 1.57 5.36
C GLU A 20 5.82 0.09 5.01
N ILE A 21 5.57 -0.28 3.75
CA ILE A 21 5.84 -1.64 3.24
C ILE A 21 7.31 -2.01 3.41
N GLU A 22 8.24 -1.12 3.01
CA GLU A 22 9.68 -1.42 3.10
C GLU A 22 10.14 -1.58 4.56
N ILE A 23 9.61 -0.77 5.48
CA ILE A 23 9.88 -0.92 6.91
C ILE A 23 9.35 -2.27 7.43
N LEU A 24 8.13 -2.65 7.07
CA LEU A 24 7.54 -3.93 7.48
C LEU A 24 8.33 -5.13 6.90
N ARG A 25 8.76 -5.04 5.64
CA ARG A 25 9.63 -6.04 5.00
C ARG A 25 10.95 -6.20 5.73
N ALA A 26 11.60 -5.10 6.08
CA ALA A 26 12.87 -5.13 6.81
C ALA A 26 12.70 -5.80 8.18
N LYS A 27 11.66 -5.42 8.93
CA LYS A 27 11.35 -6.01 10.25
C LYS A 27 11.04 -7.49 10.16
N MET A 28 10.21 -7.90 9.20
CA MET A 28 9.88 -9.30 8.96
C MET A 28 11.13 -10.12 8.62
N THR A 29 11.95 -9.61 7.71
CA THR A 29 13.18 -10.28 7.27
C THR A 29 14.17 -10.43 8.41
N GLN A 30 14.42 -9.35 9.17
CA GLN A 30 15.30 -9.40 10.33
C GLN A 30 14.79 -10.37 11.39
N SER A 31 13.49 -10.34 11.69
CA SER A 31 12.89 -11.24 12.68
C SER A 31 12.95 -12.69 12.24
N ALA A 32 12.72 -12.97 10.95
CA ALA A 32 12.85 -14.32 10.40
C ALA A 32 14.28 -14.86 10.47
N MET A 33 15.28 -14.00 10.24
CA MET A 33 16.69 -14.38 10.36
C MET A 33 17.10 -14.70 11.80
N VAL A 34 16.55 -13.99 12.79
CA VAL A 34 16.92 -14.14 14.21
C VAL A 34 16.09 -15.22 14.91
N LEU A 35 14.79 -15.29 14.63
CA LEU A 35 13.80 -16.05 15.40
C LEU A 35 13.19 -17.21 14.61
N GLY A 36 13.42 -17.27 13.29
CA GLY A 36 12.84 -18.24 12.39
C GLY A 36 11.49 -17.80 11.81
N LEU A 37 11.10 -18.43 10.69
CA LEU A 37 9.92 -18.04 9.90
C LEU A 37 8.58 -18.24 10.63
N ASN A 38 8.52 -19.17 11.58
CA ASN A 38 7.30 -19.50 12.32
C ASN A 38 7.13 -18.68 13.59
N HIS A 39 8.03 -17.71 13.85
CA HIS A 39 7.93 -16.87 15.04
C HIS A 39 6.69 -15.97 14.96
N PRO A 40 5.93 -15.78 16.06
CA PRO A 40 4.74 -14.93 16.08
C PRO A 40 4.98 -13.53 15.49
N ASP A 41 6.11 -12.90 15.80
CA ASP A 41 6.46 -11.58 15.27
C ASP A 41 6.57 -11.58 13.73
N VAL A 42 7.11 -12.63 13.13
CA VAL A 42 7.22 -12.74 11.66
C VAL A 42 5.83 -12.87 11.03
N LEU A 43 4.94 -13.65 11.65
CA LEU A 43 3.55 -13.79 11.23
C LEU A 43 2.80 -12.46 11.37
N GLU A 44 3.02 -11.73 12.47
CA GLU A 44 2.42 -10.42 12.70
C GLU A 44 2.89 -9.38 11.66
N TYR A 45 4.19 -9.34 11.36
CA TYR A 45 4.70 -8.47 10.30
C TYR A 45 4.18 -8.84 8.92
N SER A 46 4.01 -10.13 8.63
CA SER A 46 3.39 -10.60 7.38
C SER A 46 1.95 -10.11 7.25
N GLN A 47 1.15 -10.22 8.32
CA GLN A 47 -0.23 -9.76 8.34
C GLN A 47 -0.33 -8.24 8.11
N LYS A 48 0.50 -7.45 8.81
CA LYS A 48 0.54 -5.99 8.63
C LYS A 48 0.95 -5.58 7.21
N LEU A 49 1.88 -6.33 6.60
CA LEU A 49 2.29 -6.10 5.22
C LEU A 49 1.12 -6.33 4.26
N ASP A 50 0.38 -7.44 4.43
CA ASP A 50 -0.80 -7.76 3.62
C ASP A 50 -1.92 -6.72 3.79
N GLU A 51 -2.19 -6.29 5.02
CA GLU A 51 -3.16 -5.21 5.31
C GLU A 51 -2.80 -3.91 4.60
N THR A 52 -1.53 -3.50 4.70
CA THR A 52 -1.02 -2.29 4.04
C THR A 52 -1.14 -2.41 2.52
N HIS A 53 -0.84 -3.59 1.97
CA HIS A 53 -0.97 -3.84 0.53
C HIS A 53 -2.43 -3.77 0.07
N ASN A 54 -3.34 -4.40 0.82
CA ASN A 54 -4.78 -4.36 0.55
C ASN A 54 -5.33 -2.93 0.59
N LEU A 55 -4.87 -2.09 1.51
CA LEU A 55 -5.26 -0.69 1.59
C LEU A 55 -4.85 0.09 0.34
N ILE A 56 -3.62 -0.12 -0.16
CA ILE A 56 -3.15 0.50 -1.42
C ILE A 56 -4.04 0.07 -2.60
N LEU A 57 -4.35 -1.22 -2.69
CA LEU A 57 -5.24 -1.75 -3.73
C LEU A 57 -6.62 -1.11 -3.66
N GLN A 58 -7.22 -1.06 -2.48
CA GLN A 58 -8.54 -0.43 -2.28
C GLN A 58 -8.53 1.05 -2.65
N LEU A 59 -7.48 1.79 -2.31
CA LEU A 59 -7.33 3.17 -2.72
C LEU A 59 -7.32 3.24 -4.25
N LYS A 60 -6.41 2.52 -4.92
CA LYS A 60 -6.34 2.48 -6.40
C LYS A 60 -7.68 2.17 -7.05
N TYR A 61 -8.42 1.17 -6.56
CA TYR A 61 -9.75 0.82 -7.08
C TYR A 61 -10.78 1.95 -6.87
N LYS A 62 -10.78 2.61 -5.71
CA LYS A 62 -11.67 3.76 -5.46
C LYS A 62 -11.40 4.92 -6.42
N TYR A 63 -10.15 5.18 -6.80
CA TYR A 63 -9.83 6.21 -7.79
C TYR A 63 -10.30 5.81 -9.19
N GLN A 64 -10.03 4.58 -9.62
CA GLN A 64 -10.49 4.07 -10.93
C GLN A 64 -12.02 4.11 -11.07
N ALA A 65 -12.76 3.74 -10.02
CA ALA A 65 -14.22 3.79 -10.02
C ALA A 65 -14.76 5.24 -10.11
N LYS A 66 -14.06 6.23 -9.53
CA LYS A 66 -14.43 7.65 -9.64
C LYS A 66 -14.18 8.21 -11.04
N GLU A 67 -13.12 7.79 -11.73
CA GLU A 67 -12.84 8.21 -13.10
C GLU A 67 -13.91 7.69 -14.07
N LEU A 68 -14.31 6.42 -13.94
CA LEU A 68 -15.38 5.83 -14.75
C LEU A 68 -16.74 6.52 -14.54
N SER A 69 -17.08 6.90 -13.31
CA SER A 69 -18.33 7.61 -13.01
C SER A 69 -18.37 9.04 -13.56
N THR A 70 -17.21 9.66 -13.79
CA THR A 70 -17.12 11.04 -14.29
C THR A 70 -17.08 11.07 -15.82
N ALA A 71 -16.57 10.02 -16.46
CA ALA A 71 -16.48 9.89 -17.92
C ALA A 71 -17.81 9.52 -18.62
N VAL A 72 -18.86 9.14 -17.87
CA VAL A 72 -20.18 8.75 -18.40
C VAL A 72 -21.23 9.87 -18.25
N ARG A 73 -20.81 11.09 -17.89
CA ARG A 73 -21.64 12.30 -17.92
C ARG A 73 -21.22 13.21 -19.06
#